data_AF-A0A1I7C632-F1
#
_entry.id   AF-A0A1I7C632-F1
#
_cell.length_a   1.000
_cell.length_b   1.000
_cell.length_c   1.000
_cell.angle_alpha   90.00
_cell.angle_beta   90.00
_cell.angle_gamma   90.00
#
_symmetry.space_group_name_H-M   'P 1'
#
loop_
_entity.id
_entity.type
_entity.pdbx_description
1 polymer ?
#
loop_
_entity_poly.entity_id
_entity_poly.type
_entity_poly.pdbx_seq_one_letter_code
_entity_poly.pdbx_strand_id
1 'polypeptide(L)'
;MIDLLRIPLLALLLSAALGLQAQDLQAQESDARQLDFPELTGRVVDRADLLDQATESRLSVQLAAHEEATTEQLVVATLPDLQGVTIEEYGYQLGRHWGIGQEEKDNGALLIVAPKERKVRIEVGYGLA
;
A
#
# COMPACT_ATOMS: atom_id res chain seq x y z
N MET A 1 -78.05 -16.65 -6.71
CA MET A 1 -79.10 -16.35 -5.72
C MET A 1 -78.44 -16.11 -4.38
N ILE A 2 -78.48 -14.84 -3.96
CA ILE A 2 -78.48 -14.32 -2.59
C ILE A 2 -77.14 -14.26 -1.83
N ASP A 3 -76.63 -13.03 -1.78
CA ASP A 3 -75.74 -12.43 -0.80
C ASP A 3 -76.10 -12.70 0.67
N LEU A 4 -75.07 -12.88 1.50
CA LEU A 4 -75.13 -12.53 2.92
C LEU A 4 -73.76 -11.95 3.35
N LEU A 5 -73.54 -10.65 3.15
CA LEU A 5 -73.75 -9.57 4.13
C LEU A 5 -72.55 -9.33 5.08
N ARG A 6 -71.81 -8.25 4.78
CA ARG A 6 -71.31 -7.23 5.72
C ARG A 6 -70.28 -7.64 6.79
N ILE A 7 -69.01 -7.35 6.50
CA ILE A 7 -68.10 -6.75 7.49
C ILE A 7 -67.40 -5.55 6.82
N PRO A 8 -67.42 -4.34 7.40
CA PRO A 8 -67.03 -3.11 6.74
C PRO A 8 -65.51 -2.92 6.67
N LEU A 9 -65.08 -2.43 5.52
CA LEU A 9 -64.14 -1.32 5.33
C LEU A 9 -63.75 -0.57 6.63
N LEU A 10 -62.76 -1.03 7.41
CA LEU A 10 -61.96 -0.17 8.32
C LEU A 10 -60.83 -0.96 9.02
N ALA A 11 -59.80 -1.43 8.31
CA ALA A 11 -58.47 -1.67 8.87
C ALA A 11 -57.56 -2.31 7.80
N LEU A 12 -57.03 -1.50 6.88
CA LEU A 12 -55.65 -1.67 6.42
C LEU A 12 -55.18 -0.46 5.58
N LEU A 13 -55.62 0.75 5.92
CA LEU A 13 -54.96 1.98 5.47
C LEU A 13 -53.88 2.37 6.48
N LEU A 14 -52.91 1.48 6.71
CA LEU A 14 -51.69 1.83 7.44
C LEU A 14 -50.49 0.96 7.03
N SER A 15 -50.36 0.66 5.73
CA SER A 15 -49.13 0.08 5.15
C SER A 15 -48.34 1.09 4.32
N ALA A 16 -48.69 2.38 4.37
CA ALA A 16 -48.09 3.42 3.52
C ALA A 16 -47.22 4.44 4.29
N ALA A 17 -46.56 4.04 5.39
CA ALA A 17 -45.67 4.94 6.13
C ALA A 17 -44.43 4.27 6.77
N LEU A 18 -44.02 3.08 6.33
CA LEU A 18 -42.81 2.40 6.81
C LEU A 18 -41.87 1.93 5.69
N GLY A 19 -41.83 2.68 4.57
CA GLY A 19 -41.03 2.31 3.40
C GLY A 19 -39.91 3.30 3.04
N LEU A 20 -39.52 4.23 3.93
CA LEU A 20 -38.66 5.36 3.55
C LEU A 20 -37.39 5.54 4.41
N GLN A 21 -36.84 4.45 4.96
CA GLN A 21 -35.58 4.51 5.71
C GLN A 21 -34.64 3.39 5.24
N ALA A 22 -33.38 3.78 4.98
CA ALA A 22 -32.18 2.95 4.89
C ALA A 22 -31.69 2.46 3.50
N GLN A 23 -31.71 3.29 2.46
CA GLN A 23 -30.90 3.03 1.25
C GLN A 23 -29.62 3.89 1.11
N ASP A 24 -29.43 4.92 1.96
CA ASP A 24 -28.30 5.87 1.82
C ASP A 24 -27.11 5.60 2.75
N LEU A 25 -26.86 4.35 3.13
CA LEU A 25 -25.64 3.96 3.84
C LEU A 25 -24.98 2.77 3.16
N GLN A 26 -24.77 2.87 1.85
CA GLN A 26 -23.64 2.17 1.24
C GLN A 26 -22.38 2.90 1.70
N ALA A 27 -21.93 2.58 2.90
CA ALA A 27 -20.57 2.88 3.32
C ALA A 27 -19.65 2.39 2.19
N GLN A 28 -18.91 3.32 1.58
CA GLN A 28 -17.77 2.96 0.74
C GLN A 28 -16.82 2.19 1.64
N GLU A 29 -16.92 0.85 1.59
CA GLU A 29 -15.83 -0.01 1.98
C GLU A 29 -14.65 0.39 1.10
N SER A 30 -13.75 1.20 1.66
CA SER A 30 -12.45 1.42 1.04
C SER A 30 -11.77 0.06 1.11
N ASP A 31 -11.78 -0.67 0.00
CA ASP A 31 -10.91 -1.82 -0.17
C ASP A 31 -9.50 -1.32 0.13
N ALA A 32 -8.96 -1.68 1.29
CA ALA A 32 -7.59 -1.38 1.65
C ALA A 32 -6.73 -2.14 0.63
N ARG A 33 -6.30 -1.43 -0.42
CA ARG A 33 -5.61 -2.05 -1.55
C ARG A 33 -4.30 -2.64 -1.02
N GLN A 34 -4.25 -3.97 -0.92
CA GLN A 34 -3.05 -4.68 -0.52
C GLN A 34 -2.02 -4.54 -1.64
N LEU A 35 -0.88 -3.92 -1.31
CA LEU A 35 0.25 -3.82 -2.22
C LEU A 35 1.00 -5.15 -2.24
N ASP A 36 1.45 -5.55 -3.43
CA ASP A 36 2.34 -6.70 -3.62
C ASP A 36 3.80 -6.21 -3.61
N PHE A 37 4.58 -6.65 -2.64
CA PHE A 37 5.96 -6.19 -2.49
C PHE A 37 6.95 -7.24 -3.01
N PRO A 38 7.99 -6.84 -3.75
CA PRO A 38 9.05 -7.77 -4.10
C PRO A 38 9.79 -8.25 -2.86
N GLU A 39 10.34 -9.45 -2.91
CA GLU A 39 11.20 -9.96 -1.84
C GLU A 39 12.49 -9.11 -1.72
N LEU A 40 12.89 -8.81 -0.48
CA LEU A 40 14.18 -8.22 -0.20
C LEU A 40 15.27 -9.28 -0.43
N THR A 41 15.92 -9.19 -1.59
CA THR A 41 16.95 -10.16 -2.03
C THR A 41 18.38 -9.69 -1.76
N GLY A 42 18.53 -8.44 -1.30
CA GLY A 42 19.81 -7.83 -0.97
C GLY A 42 19.70 -6.30 -0.91
N ARG A 43 20.85 -5.62 -0.96
CA ARG A 43 20.94 -4.15 -0.94
C ARG A 43 20.53 -3.50 -2.26
N VAL A 44 20.41 -4.30 -3.32
CA VAL A 44 19.86 -3.89 -4.62
C VAL A 44 18.75 -4.87 -4.99
N VAL A 45 17.57 -4.33 -5.29
CA VAL A 45 16.41 -5.06 -5.79
C VAL A 45 15.98 -4.40 -7.10
N ASP A 46 16.48 -4.91 -8.22
CA ASP A 46 16.14 -4.39 -9.57
C ASP A 46 14.97 -5.19 -10.17
N ARG A 47 13.74 -4.66 -10.06
CA ARG A 47 12.54 -5.27 -10.69
C ARG A 47 12.15 -4.57 -11.98
N ALA A 48 12.72 -3.40 -12.25
CA ALA A 48 12.48 -2.65 -13.49
C ALA A 48 13.53 -2.90 -14.58
N ASP A 49 14.54 -3.74 -14.31
CA ASP A 49 15.63 -4.10 -15.24
C ASP A 49 16.36 -2.84 -15.77
N LEU A 50 16.71 -1.94 -14.84
CA LEU A 50 17.34 -0.64 -15.15
C LEU A 50 18.87 -0.67 -15.01
N LEU A 51 19.39 -1.62 -14.25
CA LEU A 51 20.80 -1.74 -13.91
C LEU A 51 21.37 -2.99 -14.58
N ASP A 52 22.59 -2.87 -15.12
CA ASP A 52 23.31 -4.05 -15.55
C ASP A 52 23.90 -4.80 -14.34
N GLN A 53 24.21 -6.08 -14.54
CA GLN A 53 24.76 -6.95 -13.49
C GLN A 53 26.03 -6.38 -12.84
N ALA A 54 26.87 -5.71 -13.63
CA ALA A 54 28.10 -5.09 -13.13
C ALA A 54 27.78 -3.94 -12.15
N THR A 55 26.76 -3.14 -12.45
CA THR A 55 26.29 -2.05 -11.59
C THR A 55 25.59 -2.58 -10.35
N GLU A 56 24.72 -3.59 -10.46
CA GLU A 56 24.11 -4.22 -9.29
C GLU A 56 25.16 -4.77 -8.32
N SER A 57 26.16 -5.49 -8.84
CA SER A 57 27.24 -6.06 -8.04
C SER A 57 28.07 -4.96 -7.37
N ARG A 58 28.46 -3.93 -8.13
CA ARG A 58 29.22 -2.79 -7.61
C ARG A 58 28.46 -2.04 -6.52
N LEU A 59 27.18 -1.77 -6.72
CA LEU A 59 26.33 -1.11 -5.73
C LEU A 59 26.18 -2.00 -4.48
N SER A 60 25.92 -3.29 -4.65
CA SER A 60 25.79 -4.22 -3.54
C SER A 60 27.02 -4.25 -2.64
N VAL A 61 28.23 -4.24 -3.23
CA VAL A 61 29.50 -4.18 -2.49
C VAL A 61 29.67 -2.84 -1.77
N GLN A 62 29.39 -1.72 -2.43
CA GLN A 62 29.51 -0.39 -1.81
C GLN A 62 28.55 -0.21 -0.63
N LEU A 63 27.29 -0.61 -0.81
CA LEU A 63 26.26 -0.51 0.22
C LEU A 63 26.57 -1.46 1.39
N ALA A 64 27.13 -2.63 1.13
CA ALA A 64 27.58 -3.54 2.19
C ALA A 64 28.74 -2.95 3.00
N ALA A 65 29.73 -2.37 2.33
CA ALA A 65 30.85 -1.70 2.99
C ALA A 65 30.40 -0.47 3.80
N HIS A 66 29.40 0.28 3.29
CA HIS A 66 28.80 1.40 4.02
C HIS A 66 28.13 0.93 5.30
N GLU A 67 27.27 -0.08 5.20
CA GLU A 67 26.57 -0.64 6.35
C GLU A 67 27.53 -1.24 7.39
N GLU A 68 28.63 -1.87 6.96
CA GLU A 68 29.68 -2.34 7.87
C GLU A 68 30.38 -1.17 8.60
N ALA A 69 30.62 -0.07 7.90
CA ALA A 69 31.33 1.08 8.44
C ALA A 69 30.47 1.98 9.35
N THR A 70 29.17 2.12 9.07
CA THR A 70 28.29 3.09 9.77
C THR A 70 27.14 2.44 10.54
N THR A 71 26.88 1.15 10.33
CA THR A 71 25.68 0.43 10.76
C THR A 71 24.39 0.84 10.06
N GLU A 72 24.43 1.84 9.17
CA GLU A 72 23.26 2.32 8.43
C GLU A 72 22.95 1.40 7.25
N GLN A 73 21.69 1.04 7.09
CA GLN A 73 21.29 0.14 6.02
C GLN A 73 20.65 0.92 4.87
N LEU A 74 21.33 1.00 3.73
CA LEU A 74 20.78 1.59 2.51
C LEU A 74 20.43 0.50 1.49
N VAL A 75 19.19 0.53 1.00
CA VAL A 75 18.68 -0.36 -0.05
C VAL A 75 18.27 0.46 -1.27
N VAL A 76 18.59 -0.06 -2.46
CA VAL A 76 18.15 0.49 -3.75
C VAL A 76 17.10 -0.43 -4.35
N ALA A 77 15.91 0.09 -4.62
CA ALA A 77 14.83 -0.62 -5.28
C ALA A 77 14.47 0.09 -6.60
N THR A 78 14.49 -0.65 -7.70
CA THR A 78 13.83 -0.22 -8.94
C THR A 78 12.54 -1.03 -9.07
N LEU A 79 11.44 -0.35 -9.35
CA LEU A 79 10.12 -0.96 -9.39
C LEU A 79 9.46 -0.60 -10.71
N PRO A 80 8.88 -1.55 -11.47
CA PRO A 80 8.29 -1.24 -12.77
C PRO A 80 7.14 -0.23 -12.63
N ASP A 81 6.37 -0.31 -11.54
CA ASP A 81 5.35 0.67 -11.17
C ASP A 81 5.02 0.67 -9.67
N LEU A 82 4.16 1.60 -9.27
CA LEU A 82 3.72 1.82 -7.89
C LEU A 82 2.30 1.30 -7.62
N GLN A 83 1.78 0.39 -8.45
CA GLN A 83 0.46 -0.25 -8.27
C GLN A 83 -0.71 0.74 -8.10
N GLY A 84 -0.57 1.94 -8.66
CA GLY A 84 -1.57 2.99 -8.63
C GLY A 84 -1.61 3.81 -7.34
N VAL A 85 -0.64 3.66 -6.43
CA VAL A 85 -0.46 4.55 -5.27
C VAL A 85 0.64 5.57 -5.51
N THR A 86 0.80 6.54 -4.61
CA THR A 86 1.90 7.51 -4.68
C THR A 86 3.23 6.87 -4.25
N ILE A 87 4.36 7.47 -4.62
CA ILE A 87 5.68 6.93 -4.27
C ILE A 87 5.96 7.03 -2.77
N GLU A 88 5.37 8.03 -2.12
CA GLU A 88 5.41 8.24 -0.67
C GLU A 88 4.69 7.10 0.06
N GLU A 89 3.48 6.74 -0.39
CA GLU A 89 2.72 5.65 0.23
C GLU A 89 3.38 4.30 -0.02
N TYR A 90 3.78 4.03 -1.26
CA TYR A 90 4.47 2.79 -1.61
C TYR A 90 5.78 2.65 -0.83
N GLY A 91 6.58 3.72 -0.79
CA GLY A 91 7.89 3.70 -0.16
C GLY A 91 7.82 3.52 1.35
N TYR A 92 6.91 4.21 2.03
CA TYR A 92 6.66 4.01 3.45
C TYR A 92 6.26 2.56 3.76
N GLN A 93 5.30 1.99 3.01
CA GLN A 93 4.87 0.62 3.25
C GLN A 93 5.97 -0.41 2.92
N LEU A 94 6.70 -0.22 1.81
CA LEU A 94 7.79 -1.12 1.41
C LEU A 94 8.92 -1.12 2.45
N GLY A 95 9.34 0.05 2.91
CA GLY A 95 10.39 0.17 3.93
C GLY A 95 10.02 -0.55 5.23
N ARG A 96 8.74 -0.45 5.66
CA ARG A 96 8.24 -1.18 6.83
C ARG A 96 8.09 -2.68 6.58
N HIS A 97 7.63 -3.07 5.39
CA HIS A 97 7.49 -4.47 5.01
C HIS A 97 8.85 -5.19 5.01
N TRP A 98 9.89 -4.53 4.52
CA TRP A 98 11.26 -5.03 4.51
C TRP A 98 12.00 -4.88 5.84
N GLY A 99 11.51 -4.02 6.73
CA GLY A 99 12.19 -3.74 8.00
C GLY A 99 13.58 -3.14 7.79
N ILE A 100 13.70 -2.15 6.89
CA ILE A 100 15.00 -1.53 6.60
C ILE A 100 15.50 -0.74 7.82
N GLY A 101 16.75 -0.98 8.20
CA GLY A 101 17.41 -0.45 9.38
C GLY A 101 17.58 -1.51 10.46
N GLN A 102 18.29 -1.16 11.54
CA GLN A 102 18.39 -2.03 12.72
C GLN A 102 17.25 -1.73 13.69
N GLU A 103 16.74 -2.79 14.33
CA GLU A 103 15.80 -2.66 15.45
C GLU A 103 16.38 -1.68 16.49
N GLU A 104 15.53 -0.79 17.00
CA GLU A 104 15.86 0.30 17.93
C GLU A 104 16.70 1.47 17.38
N LYS A 105 17.40 1.30 16.26
CA LYS A 105 18.21 2.38 15.67
C LYS A 105 17.50 3.17 14.60
N ASP A 106 16.54 2.58 13.89
CA ASP A 106 15.82 3.23 12.77
C ASP A 106 16.77 3.93 11.78
N ASN A 107 17.93 3.34 11.52
CA ASN A 107 19.02 3.92 10.73
C ASN A 107 19.03 3.40 9.28
N GLY A 108 17.84 3.13 8.76
CA GLY A 108 17.60 2.63 7.43
C GLY A 108 17.37 3.73 6.40
N ALA A 109 17.70 3.47 5.14
CA ALA A 109 17.32 4.30 4.01
C ALA A 109 16.93 3.43 2.80
N LEU A 110 15.93 3.88 2.05
CA LEU A 110 15.43 3.21 0.86
C LEU A 110 15.37 4.20 -0.31
N LEU A 111 16.20 3.98 -1.32
CA LEU A 111 16.11 4.67 -2.60
C LEU A 111 15.18 3.89 -3.52
N ILE A 112 14.12 4.55 -4.01
CA ILE A 112 13.14 3.99 -4.93
C ILE A 112 13.22 4.71 -6.27
N VAL A 113 13.26 3.94 -7.35
CA VAL A 113 13.14 4.41 -8.73
C VAL A 113 11.95 3.74 -9.40
N ALA A 114 10.97 4.53 -9.85
CA ALA A 114 9.76 4.04 -10.52
C ALA A 114 9.66 4.68 -11.92
N PRO A 115 10.08 3.99 -13.00
CA PRO A 115 10.20 4.58 -14.32
C PRO A 115 8.83 4.84 -14.99
N LYS A 116 7.80 4.04 -14.70
CA LYS A 116 6.43 4.28 -15.24
C LYS A 116 5.86 5.60 -14.75
N GLU A 117 6.04 5.91 -13.46
CA GLU A 117 5.64 7.18 -12.86
C GLU A 117 6.68 8.29 -13.05
N ARG A 118 7.88 7.96 -13.53
CA ARG A 118 9.05 8.86 -13.67
C ARG A 118 9.40 9.55 -12.35
N LYS A 119 9.36 8.78 -11.25
CA LYS A 119 9.63 9.29 -9.90
C LYS A 119 10.85 8.61 -9.30
N VAL A 120 11.54 9.38 -8.46
CA VAL A 120 12.63 8.91 -7.60
C VAL A 120 12.38 9.46 -6.22
N ARG A 121 12.60 8.64 -5.19
CA ARG A 121 12.39 9.03 -3.80
C ARG A 121 13.38 8.33 -2.88
N ILE A 122 13.76 9.00 -1.80
CA ILE A 122 14.49 8.40 -0.68
C ILE A 122 13.56 8.44 0.53
N GLU A 123 13.32 7.27 1.13
CA GLU A 123 12.78 7.16 2.48
C GLU A 123 13.93 7.01 3.46
N VAL A 124 13.84 7.68 4.60
CA VAL A 124 14.85 7.63 5.66
C VAL A 124 14.19 7.29 6.99
N GLY A 125 14.82 6.42 7.76
CA GLY A 125 14.49 6.18 9.15
C GLY A 125 15.00 7.33 10.04
N TYR A 126 14.42 7.45 11.24
CA TYR A 126 14.69 8.57 12.14
C TYR A 126 16.12 8.62 12.67
N GLY A 127 16.81 7.48 12.77
CA GLY A 127 18.18 7.40 13.29
C GLY A 127 19.27 7.41 12.23
N LEU A 128 18.94 7.76 10.98
CA LEU A 128 19.92 8.02 9.93
C LEU A 128 20.66 9.34 10.23
N ALA A 129 21.99 9.35 10.25
CA ALA A 129 22.79 10.45 10.84
C ALA A 129 23.83 11.06 9.89
#